data_AF-A0A920H797-F1
#
_entry.id   AF-A0A920H797-F1
#
_cell.length_a   1.000
_cell.length_b   1.000
_cell.length_c   1.000
_cell.angle_alpha   90.00
_cell.angle_beta   90.00
_cell.angle_gamma   90.00
#
_symmetry.space_group_name_H-M   'P 1'
#
loop_
_entity.id
_entity.type
_entity.pdbx_description
1 polymer ?
#
loop_
_entity_poly.entity_id
_entity_poly.type
_entity_poly.pdbx_seq_one_letter_code
_entity_poly.pdbx_strand_id
1 'polypeptide(L)' 'MSKKALILTWEKYQDHEVIYPYYRVQEDDFEVDIMTNILGRVHGYLGTYNESTKLVSDFDDQKI' A
#
# COMPACT_ATOMS: atom_id res chain seq x y z
N MET A 1 0.54 21.04 -7.82
CA MET A 1 -0.16 19.91 -7.18
C MET A 1 0.75 18.70 -7.27
N SER A 2 1.05 18.04 -6.16
CA SER A 2 1.79 16.76 -6.18
C SER A 2 0.88 15.67 -6.76
N LYS A 3 1.41 14.78 -7.62
CA LYS A 3 0.64 13.62 -8.09
C LYS A 3 0.47 12.65 -6.93
N LYS A 4 -0.70 12.00 -6.81
CA LYS A 4 -0.99 11.05 -5.72
C LYS A 4 -1.34 9.67 -6.27
N ALA A 5 -0.82 8.63 -5.64
CA ALA A 5 -1.09 7.24 -5.97
C ALA A 5 -1.50 6.48 -4.71
N LEU A 6 -2.40 5.51 -4.88
CA LEU A 6 -2.79 4.57 -3.83
C LEU A 6 -2.51 3.16 -4.34
N ILE A 7 -1.74 2.39 -3.59
CA ILE A 7 -1.57 0.96 -3.83
C ILE A 7 -2.40 0.22 -2.79
N LEU A 8 -3.46 -0.43 -3.27
CA LEU A 8 -4.30 -1.30 -2.45
C LEU A 8 -3.74 -2.72 -2.50
N THR A 9 -3.42 -3.28 -1.35
CA THR A 9 -2.88 -4.65 -1.24
C THR A 9 -3.23 -5.27 0.12
N TRP A 10 -2.57 -6.37 0.50
CA TRP A 10 -2.84 -7.10 1.74
C TRP A 10 -1.54 -7.61 2.38
N GLU A 11 -1.60 -7.95 3.66
CA GLU A 11 -0.54 -8.71 4.33
C GLU A 11 -0.26 -10.03 3.57
N LYS A 12 1.01 -10.31 3.30
CA LYS A 12 1.50 -11.40 2.43
C LYS A 12 1.21 -11.19 0.94
N TYR A 13 1.35 -9.95 0.46
CA TYR A 13 1.24 -9.63 -0.97
C TYR A 13 2.28 -10.36 -1.83
N GLN A 14 2.02 -10.48 -3.13
CA GLN A 14 3.02 -10.95 -4.10
C GLN A 14 4.09 -9.87 -4.29
N ASP A 15 5.31 -10.15 -3.87
CA ASP A 15 6.33 -9.10 -3.66
C ASP A 15 6.59 -8.26 -4.91
N HIS A 16 6.64 -8.88 -6.09
CA HIS A 16 6.87 -8.19 -7.35
C HIS A 16 5.68 -7.31 -7.80
N GLU A 17 4.45 -7.66 -7.42
CA GLU A 17 3.25 -6.91 -7.79
C GLU A 17 3.10 -5.60 -6.98
N VAL A 18 3.80 -5.48 -5.85
CA VAL A 18 3.78 -4.27 -5.00
C VAL A 18 5.08 -3.49 -5.13
N ILE A 19 6.24 -4.15 -5.03
CA ILE A 19 7.54 -3.49 -5.00
C ILE A 19 7.83 -2.75 -6.31
N TYR A 20 7.59 -3.38 -7.47
CA TYR A 20 7.89 -2.74 -8.75
C TYR A 20 6.99 -1.53 -9.02
N PRO A 21 5.65 -1.61 -8.88
CA PRO A 21 4.81 -0.43 -9.05
C PRO A 21 5.12 0.67 -8.03
N TYR A 22 5.34 0.32 -6.76
CA TYR A 22 5.65 1.28 -5.69
C TYR A 22 6.83 2.18 -6.04
N TYR A 23 7.98 1.59 -6.39
CA TYR A 23 9.15 2.38 -6.77
C TYR A 23 8.97 3.05 -8.13
N ARG A 24 8.34 2.39 -9.10
CA ARG A 24 8.15 2.96 -10.44
C ARG A 24 7.31 4.24 -10.43
N VAL A 25 6.27 4.32 -9.60
CA VAL A 25 5.44 5.53 -9.50
C VAL A 25 6.13 6.63 -8.67
N GLN A 26 6.95 6.27 -7.68
CA GLN A 26 7.79 7.25 -6.98
C GLN A 26 8.77 7.94 -7.92
N GLU A 27 9.36 7.18 -8.86
CA GLU A 27 10.22 7.73 -9.93
C GLU A 27 9.49 8.69 -10.89
N ASP A 28 8.15 8.68 -10.94
CA ASP A 28 7.33 9.63 -11.73
C ASP A 28 6.71 10.75 -10.84
N ASP A 29 7.33 11.01 -9.69
CA ASP A 29 6.99 12.06 -8.72
C ASP A 29 5.60 11.93 -8.09
N PHE A 30 5.15 10.69 -7.86
CA PHE A 30 3.94 10.44 -7.06
C PHE A 30 4.24 10.37 -5.55
N GLU A 31 3.39 11.02 -4.76
CA GLU A 31 3.21 10.72 -3.34
C GLU A 31 2.35 9.44 -3.24
N VAL A 32 2.93 8.36 -2.69
CA VAL A 32 2.32 7.03 -2.70
C VAL A 32 1.86 6.65 -1.30
N ASP A 33 0.56 6.37 -1.17
CA ASP A 33 0.00 5.69 0.00
C ASP A 33 -0.11 4.18 -0.27
N ILE A 34 0.21 3.37 0.74
CA ILE A 34 -0.07 1.93 0.74
C ILE A 34 -1.28 1.72 1.66
N MET A 35 -2.32 1.04 1.17
CA MET A 35 -3.49 0.66 1.96
C MET A 35 -3.59 -0.85 2.09
N THR A 36 -3.69 -1.35 3.32
CA THR A 36 -3.82 -2.78 3.61
C THR A 36 -4.75 -3.04 4.81
N ASN A 37 -4.82 -4.29 5.25
CA ASN A 37 -5.55 -4.71 6.44
C ASN A 37 -4.86 -4.44 7.78
N ILE A 38 -3.60 -3.98 7.77
CA ILE A 38 -2.87 -3.61 8.98
C ILE A 38 -2.12 -2.28 8.77
N LEU A 39 -1.92 -1.50 9.82
CA LEU A 39 -1.11 -0.27 9.75
C LEU A 39 0.37 -0.58 9.99
N GLY A 40 1.23 0.27 9.44
CA GLY A 40 2.67 0.15 9.60
C GLY A 40 3.26 -0.96 8.73
N ARG A 41 4.26 -1.67 9.23
CA ARG A 41 5.01 -2.65 8.44
C ARG A 41 4.12 -3.83 8.00
N VAL A 42 3.91 -3.92 6.69
CA VAL A 42 3.27 -5.04 5.98
C VAL A 42 4.33 -5.85 5.27
N HIS A 43 4.22 -7.17 5.36
CA HIS A 43 5.17 -8.08 4.71
C HIS A 43 4.63 -8.67 3.41
N GLY A 44 5.51 -8.78 2.41
CA GLY A 44 5.32 -9.61 1.23
C GLY A 44 5.49 -11.09 1.55
N TYR A 45 4.99 -11.97 0.67
CA TYR A 45 5.07 -13.41 0.85
C TYR A 45 6.52 -13.95 0.91
N LEU A 46 7.44 -13.31 0.19
CA LEU A 46 8.88 -13.66 0.14
C LEU A 46 9.74 -12.85 1.13
N GLY A 47 9.13 -12.03 1.98
CA GLY A 47 9.79 -11.32 3.07
C GLY A 47 10.18 -9.87 2.78
N THR A 48 9.80 -9.29 1.63
CA THR A 48 9.88 -7.82 1.49
C THR A 48 8.93 -7.14 2.46
N TYR A 49 9.05 -5.82 2.61
CA TYR A 49 8.09 -5.06 3.39
C TYR A 49 7.84 -3.67 2.80
N ASN A 50 6.64 -3.14 3.05
CA ASN A 50 6.26 -1.75 2.83
C ASN A 50 5.58 -1.20 4.08
N GLU A 51 5.55 0.12 4.21
CA GLU A 51 4.80 0.80 5.27
C GLU A 51 3.37 1.08 4.78
N SER A 52 2.39 0.49 5.43
CA SER A 52 0.96 0.76 5.24
C SER A 52 0.58 2.05 5.96
N THR A 53 0.06 3.01 5.19
CA THR A 53 -0.34 4.35 5.67
C THR A 53 -1.84 4.51 5.81
N LYS A 54 -2.65 3.58 5.30
CA LYS A 54 -4.12 3.58 5.40
C LYS A 54 -4.67 2.16 5.66
N LEU A 55 -5.80 2.06 6.34
CA LEU A 55 -6.50 0.78 6.49
C LEU A 55 -7.63 0.63 5.49
N VAL A 56 -7.81 -0.58 4.97
CA VAL A 56 -9.02 -0.92 4.20
C VAL A 56 -10.28 -0.73 5.06
N SER A 57 -10.20 -1.05 6.36
CA SER A 57 -11.31 -0.89 7.31
C SER A 57 -11.73 0.56 7.55
N ASP A 58 -10.93 1.54 7.13
CA ASP A 58 -11.33 2.96 7.19
C ASP A 58 -12.52 3.26 6.26
N PHE A 59 -12.83 2.33 5.34
CA PHE A 59 -13.91 2.42 4.36
C PHE A 59 -15.02 1.40 4.58
N ASP A 60 -14.96 0.61 5.66
CA ASP A 60 -16.11 -0.21 6.04
C ASP A 60 -17.26 0.72 6.42
N ASP A 61 -18.46 0.46 5.88
CA ASP A 61 -19.66 1.19 6.28
C ASP A 61 -19.75 1.17 7.81
N GLN A 62 -19.87 2.34 8.43
CA GLN A 62 -20.22 2.43 9.84
C GLN A 62 -21.59 1.76 10.00
N LYS A 63 -21.59 0.46 10.32
CA LYS A 63 -22.76 -0.22 10.82
C LYS A 63 -23.09 0.41 12.17
N ILE A 64 -23.89 1.48 12.11
CA ILE A 64 -24.65 2.03 13.23
C ILE A 64 -25.53 0.92 13.80
#